data_AF-A0A2M3ZAK3-F1
#
_entry.id   AF-A0A2M3ZAK3-F1
#
_cell.length_a   1.000
_cell.length_b   1.000
_cell.length_c   1.000
_cell.angle_alpha   90.00
_cell.angle_beta   90.00
_cell.angle_gamma   90.00
#
_symmetry.space_group_name_H-M   'P 1'
#
loop_
_entity.id
_entity.type
_entity.pdbx_description
1 polymer ?
#
loop_
_entity_poly.entity_id
_entity_poly.type
_entity_poly.pdbx_seq_one_letter_code
_entity_poly.pdbx_strand_id
1 'polypeptide(L)'
;MASVNWVLALLLVVAIVCASDPELERSELDAQRYLGELEPEILARNNNATELSWAYESSISEESLKQRNDAASRNAIFFKEVARELREYDYNSFKDADLKRRIKKLTDLGYAALSEDKFSQLVDAISRMQENYATAKVCEYRNDTNCNFGLEPELTLKLAKSRDPEELKHYWVQWHIVAGKPVRKDFDEYVTLNREAAQLNNFTSGAEYWLDAYEDDTFEAQVDAAIEQIRPLYEQIHAYVRYKLRKHYGSEIVSEKGPIPVHLLGNMWGQSWDNIADITTPFPDKKLLDVTDEMVRQQYTARKMFEMGDEFFTSLNMTKLPPTFWEKSILEKPKDGRELVCHASAWDFYKKDDVRIKQCTRITMEDFFTAHHELGHIQYYLQYQHLPSVYREGANPGFHEAVGDVVSLSVSSPKHLERIGLLKDFVMDEESKLNQFYQSGLSKLVFLPFAYTLDKYRWEIFRGDVKPEHYNCKFWEMRSKYSGVEPPVVRTEDDFDAAAKYH
;
A
#
# COMPACT_ATOMS: atom_id res chain seq x y z
N MET A 1 -79.49 45.31 23.00
CA MET A 1 -78.39 46.06 22.36
C MET A 1 -77.11 45.36 22.72
N ALA A 2 -76.34 44.89 21.71
CA ALA A 2 -74.89 44.58 21.68
C ALA A 2 -74.28 43.80 22.88
N SER A 3 -73.35 42.83 22.81
CA SER A 3 -72.37 42.31 21.85
C SER A 3 -71.50 41.35 22.72
N VAL A 4 -71.36 40.06 22.41
CA VAL A 4 -70.16 39.44 21.81
C VAL A 4 -68.86 39.60 22.64
N ASN A 5 -68.37 38.55 23.35
CA ASN A 5 -67.24 37.70 22.93
C ASN A 5 -66.62 36.81 24.06
N TRP A 6 -66.62 35.49 23.82
CA TRP A 6 -65.55 34.48 23.97
C TRP A 6 -64.49 34.58 25.08
N VAL A 7 -64.39 33.51 25.91
CA VAL A 7 -63.13 32.75 26.15
C VAL A 7 -63.51 31.29 26.47
N LEU A 8 -63.35 30.40 25.50
CA LEU A 8 -63.25 28.95 25.72
C LEU A 8 -61.87 28.55 25.21
N ALA A 9 -60.93 28.39 26.16
CA ALA A 9 -59.57 27.97 25.87
C ALA A 9 -59.58 26.50 25.42
N LEU A 10 -59.49 26.28 24.10
CA LEU A 10 -59.07 25.02 23.53
C LEU A 10 -57.59 24.81 23.84
N LEU A 11 -57.31 23.88 24.75
CA LEU A 11 -56.03 23.17 24.83
C LEU A 11 -55.93 22.26 23.59
N LEU A 12 -55.58 22.85 22.45
CA LEU A 12 -55.04 22.13 21.30
C LEU A 12 -53.59 21.78 21.64
N VAL A 13 -53.40 20.64 22.31
CA VAL A 13 -52.12 19.94 22.30
C VAL A 13 -51.89 19.52 20.85
N VAL A 14 -51.17 20.35 20.10
CA VAL A 14 -50.57 19.95 18.83
C VAL A 14 -49.48 18.94 19.20
N ALA A 15 -49.88 17.68 19.32
CA ALA A 15 -48.96 16.59 19.15
C ALA A 15 -48.52 16.67 17.68
N ILE A 16 -47.36 17.29 17.43
CA ILE A 16 -46.59 17.07 16.21
C ILE A 16 -46.14 15.61 16.31
N VAL A 17 -47.04 14.70 15.96
CA VAL A 17 -46.65 13.37 15.53
C VAL A 17 -45.86 13.66 14.25
N CYS A 18 -44.54 13.48 14.28
CA CYS A 18 -43.78 13.31 13.05
C CYS A 18 -44.46 12.16 12.30
N ALA A 19 -45.35 12.48 11.37
CA ALA A 19 -45.98 11.48 10.54
C ALA A 19 -44.84 10.83 9.76
N SER A 20 -44.51 9.60 10.12
CA SER A 20 -43.62 8.79 9.30
C SER A 20 -44.27 8.58 7.95
N ASP A 21 -43.53 8.80 6.88
CA ASP A 21 -43.94 8.42 5.53
C ASP A 21 -43.94 6.88 5.45
N PRO A 22 -45.12 6.23 5.38
CA PRO A 22 -45.20 4.77 5.42
C PRO A 22 -44.63 4.11 4.17
N GLU A 23 -44.60 4.82 3.03
CA GLU A 23 -44.01 4.30 1.79
C GLU A 23 -42.48 4.29 1.89
N LEU A 24 -41.90 5.36 2.43
CA LEU A 24 -40.47 5.44 2.72
C LEU A 24 -40.04 4.36 3.73
N GLU A 25 -40.77 4.18 4.82
CA GLU A 25 -40.45 3.14 5.82
C GLU A 25 -40.53 1.73 5.24
N ARG A 26 -41.50 1.48 4.35
CA ARG A 26 -41.59 0.21 3.64
C ARG A 26 -40.40 0.01 2.69
N SER A 27 -40.05 1.03 1.91
CA SER A 27 -38.91 1.02 0.99
C SER A 27 -37.60 0.73 1.73
N GLU A 28 -37.40 1.36 2.89
CA GLU A 28 -36.23 1.17 3.75
C GLU A 28 -36.14 -0.27 4.29
N LEU A 29 -37.26 -0.83 4.76
CA LEU A 29 -37.33 -2.23 5.21
C LEU A 29 -37.08 -3.24 4.09
N ASP A 30 -37.58 -2.96 2.88
CA ASP A 30 -37.36 -3.82 1.71
C ASP A 30 -35.89 -3.79 1.26
N ALA A 31 -35.24 -2.61 1.25
CA ALA A 31 -33.80 -2.47 1.00
C ALA A 31 -32.96 -3.19 2.06
N GLN A 32 -33.33 -3.06 3.34
CA GLN A 32 -32.65 -3.75 4.45
C GLN A 32 -32.73 -5.27 4.30
N ARG A 33 -33.91 -5.81 3.93
CA ARG A 33 -34.10 -7.24 3.67
C ARG A 33 -33.26 -7.70 2.49
N TYR A 34 -33.29 -6.97 1.38
CA TYR A 34 -32.50 -7.27 0.18
C TYR A 34 -31.01 -7.37 0.49
N LEU A 35 -30.44 -6.39 1.20
CA LEU A 35 -29.03 -6.44 1.60
C LEU A 35 -28.73 -7.59 2.57
N GLY A 36 -29.66 -7.93 3.47
CA GLY A 36 -29.51 -9.06 4.39
C GLY A 36 -29.46 -10.40 3.65
N GLU A 37 -30.27 -10.57 2.61
CA GLU A 37 -30.32 -11.76 1.76
C GLU A 37 -29.11 -11.85 0.81
N LEU A 38 -28.58 -10.70 0.37
CA LEU A 38 -27.45 -10.60 -0.55
C LEU A 38 -26.09 -10.83 0.13
N GLU A 39 -25.96 -10.48 1.40
CA GLU A 39 -24.69 -10.52 2.15
C GLU A 39 -23.97 -11.89 2.08
N PRO A 40 -24.63 -13.05 2.27
CA PRO A 40 -23.97 -14.35 2.12
C PRO A 40 -23.43 -14.61 0.71
N GLU A 41 -24.12 -14.12 -0.33
CA GLU A 41 -23.66 -14.26 -1.72
C GLU A 41 -22.44 -13.37 -1.99
N ILE A 42 -22.45 -12.12 -1.50
CA ILE A 42 -21.29 -11.22 -1.59
C ILE A 42 -20.06 -11.86 -0.93
N LEU A 43 -20.21 -12.38 0.29
CA LEU A 43 -19.12 -13.05 1.01
C LEU A 43 -18.59 -14.27 0.25
N ALA A 44 -19.48 -15.10 -0.32
CA ALA A 44 -19.09 -16.27 -1.09
C ALA A 44 -18.33 -15.90 -2.38
N ARG A 45 -18.77 -14.84 -3.08
CA ARG A 45 -18.14 -14.34 -4.31
C ARG A 45 -16.80 -13.68 -4.04
N ASN A 46 -16.70 -12.88 -2.98
CA ASN A 46 -15.46 -12.26 -2.55
C ASN A 46 -14.46 -13.36 -2.16
N ASN A 47 -14.88 -14.35 -1.36
CA ASN A 47 -14.02 -15.49 -1.04
C ASN A 47 -13.52 -16.23 -2.29
N ASN A 48 -14.40 -16.53 -3.26
CA ASN A 48 -13.98 -17.21 -4.48
C ASN A 48 -12.96 -16.39 -5.29
N ALA A 49 -13.19 -15.08 -5.45
CA ALA A 49 -12.26 -14.21 -6.16
C ALA A 49 -10.91 -14.08 -5.41
N THR A 50 -10.93 -13.99 -4.08
CA THR A 50 -9.70 -13.96 -3.27
C THR A 50 -8.91 -15.26 -3.39
N GLU A 51 -9.56 -16.43 -3.37
CA GLU A 51 -8.88 -17.73 -3.55
C GLU A 51 -8.20 -17.84 -4.92
N LEU A 52 -8.85 -17.37 -5.99
CA LEU A 52 -8.28 -17.40 -7.34
C LEU A 52 -7.15 -16.37 -7.51
N SER A 53 -7.26 -15.20 -6.88
CA SER A 53 -6.18 -14.22 -6.83
C SER A 53 -4.97 -14.73 -6.05
N TRP A 54 -5.22 -15.36 -4.90
CA TRP A 54 -4.18 -16.02 -4.11
C TRP A 54 -3.50 -17.13 -4.90
N ALA A 55 -4.25 -17.96 -5.63
CA ALA A 55 -3.69 -19.03 -6.45
C ALA A 55 -2.72 -18.50 -7.53
N TYR A 56 -3.08 -17.40 -8.19
CA TYR A 56 -2.19 -16.73 -9.15
C TYR A 56 -0.95 -16.12 -8.46
N GLU A 57 -1.14 -15.35 -7.39
CA GLU A 57 -0.03 -14.64 -6.75
C GLU A 57 0.95 -15.57 -6.01
N SER A 58 0.48 -16.75 -5.59
CA SER A 58 1.30 -17.78 -4.95
C SER A 58 1.98 -18.73 -5.93
N SER A 59 1.51 -18.79 -7.18
CA SER A 59 2.03 -19.66 -8.23
C SER A 59 1.61 -19.14 -9.60
N ILE A 60 2.44 -18.26 -10.18
CA ILE A 60 2.13 -17.55 -11.43
C ILE A 60 2.07 -18.55 -12.59
N SER A 61 0.92 -18.58 -13.29
CA SER A 61 0.72 -19.34 -14.52
C SER A 61 -0.36 -18.70 -15.40
N GLU A 62 -0.35 -18.97 -16.70
CA GLU A 62 -1.40 -18.50 -17.62
C GLU A 62 -2.80 -19.00 -17.20
N GLU A 63 -2.89 -20.24 -16.70
CA GLU A 63 -4.17 -20.81 -16.25
C GLU A 63 -4.72 -20.11 -15.01
N SER A 64 -3.88 -19.90 -13.98
CA SER A 64 -4.30 -19.21 -12.76
C SER A 64 -4.62 -17.74 -13.02
N LEU A 65 -3.88 -17.08 -13.93
CA LEU A 65 -4.16 -15.73 -14.38
C LEU A 65 -5.55 -15.64 -15.02
N LYS A 66 -5.83 -16.54 -15.96
CA LYS A 66 -7.13 -16.58 -16.63
C LYS A 66 -8.26 -16.80 -15.63
N GLN A 67 -8.12 -17.74 -14.71
CA GLN A 67 -9.14 -18.00 -13.69
C GLN A 67 -9.38 -16.80 -12.77
N ARG A 68 -8.32 -16.09 -12.37
CA ARG A 68 -8.40 -14.84 -11.61
C ARG A 68 -9.17 -13.76 -12.39
N ASN A 69 -8.79 -13.53 -13.64
CA ASN A 69 -9.40 -12.49 -14.48
C ASN A 69 -10.88 -12.82 -14.79
N ASP A 70 -11.20 -14.09 -15.07
CA ASP A 70 -12.57 -14.56 -15.28
C ASP A 70 -13.43 -14.35 -14.01
N ALA A 71 -12.87 -14.55 -12.81
CA ALA A 71 -13.57 -14.27 -11.56
C ALA A 71 -13.78 -12.78 -11.32
N ALA A 72 -12.79 -11.93 -11.61
CA ALA A 72 -12.94 -10.48 -11.54
C ALA A 72 -14.07 -10.00 -12.45
N SER A 73 -14.12 -10.47 -13.70
CA SER A 73 -15.18 -10.13 -14.66
C SER A 73 -16.57 -10.60 -14.20
N ARG A 74 -16.69 -11.82 -13.68
CA ARG A 74 -17.96 -12.31 -13.12
C ARG A 74 -18.44 -11.49 -11.92
N ASN A 75 -17.53 -11.05 -11.05
CA ASN A 75 -17.86 -10.20 -9.92
C ASN A 75 -18.26 -8.79 -10.36
N ALA A 76 -17.59 -8.23 -11.38
CA ALA A 76 -17.96 -6.93 -11.93
C ALA A 76 -19.40 -6.94 -12.48
N ILE A 77 -19.80 -8.00 -13.21
CA ILE A 77 -21.17 -8.18 -13.69
C ILE A 77 -22.17 -8.25 -12.52
N PHE A 78 -21.87 -9.07 -11.52
CA PHE A 78 -22.72 -9.22 -10.34
C PHE A 78 -22.91 -7.89 -9.59
N PHE A 79 -21.84 -7.15 -9.31
CA PHE A 79 -21.96 -5.87 -8.61
C PHE A 79 -22.70 -4.80 -9.43
N LYS A 80 -22.60 -4.81 -10.76
CA LYS A 80 -23.47 -3.97 -11.61
C LYS A 80 -24.95 -4.29 -11.43
N GLU A 81 -25.31 -5.57 -11.38
CA GLU A 81 -26.70 -5.98 -11.15
C GLU A 81 -27.17 -5.52 -9.77
N VAL A 82 -26.38 -5.75 -8.73
CA VAL A 82 -26.65 -5.28 -7.36
C VAL A 82 -26.83 -3.76 -7.33
N ALA A 83 -25.90 -3.00 -7.92
CA ALA A 83 -25.97 -1.55 -7.96
C ALA A 83 -27.22 -1.07 -8.72
N ARG A 84 -27.62 -1.75 -9.79
CA ARG A 84 -28.83 -1.44 -10.54
C ARG A 84 -30.07 -1.60 -9.66
N GLU A 85 -30.22 -2.73 -8.98
CA GLU A 85 -31.35 -2.96 -8.05
C GLU A 85 -31.35 -1.94 -6.90
N LEU A 86 -30.18 -1.63 -6.34
CA LEU A 86 -30.06 -0.68 -5.24
C LEU A 86 -30.35 0.78 -5.63
N ARG A 87 -30.12 1.16 -6.89
CA ARG A 87 -30.41 2.50 -7.41
C ARG A 87 -31.90 2.76 -7.65
N GLU A 88 -32.75 1.73 -7.63
CA GLU A 88 -34.22 1.89 -7.67
C GLU A 88 -34.78 2.46 -6.35
N TYR A 89 -34.02 2.36 -5.25
CA TYR A 89 -34.39 2.95 -3.98
C TYR A 89 -33.94 4.41 -3.90
N ASP A 90 -34.82 5.30 -3.44
CA ASP A 90 -34.42 6.66 -3.02
C ASP A 90 -33.74 6.61 -1.63
N TYR A 91 -32.59 5.94 -1.59
CA TYR A 91 -31.89 5.67 -0.34
C TYR A 91 -31.41 6.96 0.34
N ASN A 92 -31.22 8.06 -0.39
CA ASN A 92 -30.89 9.37 0.19
C ASN A 92 -31.95 9.86 1.17
N SER A 93 -33.21 9.47 0.97
CA SER A 93 -34.35 9.82 1.82
C SER A 93 -34.52 8.92 3.05
N PHE A 94 -33.81 7.79 3.13
CA PHE A 94 -33.92 6.86 4.28
C PHE A 94 -33.60 7.52 5.63
N LYS A 95 -34.03 6.92 6.74
CA LYS A 95 -33.68 7.42 8.08
C LYS A 95 -32.43 6.73 8.63
N ASP A 96 -32.25 5.45 8.32
CA ASP A 96 -31.09 4.66 8.75
C ASP A 96 -29.82 5.07 7.99
N ALA A 97 -28.92 5.74 8.70
CA ALA A 97 -27.63 6.19 8.16
C ALA A 97 -26.70 5.03 7.80
N ASP A 98 -26.76 3.89 8.49
CA ASP A 98 -25.97 2.71 8.17
C ASP A 98 -26.43 2.13 6.83
N LEU A 99 -27.73 1.95 6.66
CA LEU A 99 -28.30 1.44 5.41
C LEU A 99 -27.94 2.35 4.22
N LYS A 100 -28.03 3.68 4.40
CA LYS A 100 -27.56 4.64 3.37
C LYS A 100 -26.11 4.41 2.99
N ARG A 101 -25.22 4.27 3.98
CA ARG A 101 -23.79 4.10 3.74
C ARG A 101 -23.50 2.78 3.02
N ARG A 102 -24.16 1.69 3.43
CA ARG A 102 -24.04 0.38 2.76
C ARG A 102 -24.49 0.44 1.31
N ILE A 103 -25.63 1.09 1.04
CA ILE A 103 -26.13 1.26 -0.33
C ILE A 103 -25.19 2.14 -1.15
N LYS A 104 -24.76 3.30 -0.61
CA LYS A 104 -23.77 4.18 -1.27
C LYS A 104 -22.56 3.38 -1.72
N LYS A 105 -21.95 2.61 -0.81
CA LYS A 105 -20.76 1.78 -1.10
C LYS A 105 -21.01 0.68 -2.13
N LEU A 106 -22.17 0.02 -2.12
CA LEU A 106 -22.51 -1.02 -3.12
C LEU A 106 -22.90 -0.45 -4.48
N THR A 107 -23.32 0.81 -4.54
CA THR A 107 -23.65 1.50 -5.80
C THR A 107 -22.47 2.24 -6.42
N ASP A 108 -21.37 2.39 -5.67
CA ASP A 108 -20.07 2.76 -6.20
C ASP A 108 -19.40 1.52 -6.79
N LEU A 109 -19.30 1.50 -8.12
CA LEU A 109 -18.83 0.33 -8.85
C LEU A 109 -17.31 0.38 -9.09
N GLY A 110 -16.66 1.52 -8.84
CA GLY A 110 -15.28 1.74 -9.26
C GLY A 110 -15.05 1.34 -10.71
N TYR A 111 -14.03 0.52 -10.96
CA TYR A 111 -13.73 0.02 -12.31
C TYR A 111 -14.83 -0.86 -12.91
N ALA A 112 -15.63 -1.54 -12.09
CA ALA A 112 -16.76 -2.32 -12.58
C ALA A 112 -17.85 -1.45 -13.23
N ALA A 113 -17.77 -0.12 -13.20
CA ALA A 113 -18.68 0.73 -13.96
C ALA A 113 -18.46 0.62 -15.49
N LEU A 114 -17.25 0.27 -15.94
CA LEU A 114 -16.90 0.11 -17.35
C LEU A 114 -17.77 -0.96 -18.03
N SER A 115 -17.94 -0.90 -19.36
CA SER A 115 -18.51 -2.01 -20.13
C SER A 115 -17.67 -3.29 -19.97
N GLU A 116 -18.27 -4.47 -20.17
CA GLU A 116 -17.57 -5.75 -19.91
C GLU A 116 -16.28 -5.90 -20.73
N ASP A 117 -16.30 -5.48 -22.00
CA ASP A 117 -15.14 -5.46 -22.89
C ASP A 117 -14.03 -4.53 -22.39
N LYS A 118 -14.40 -3.33 -21.91
CA LYS A 118 -13.46 -2.35 -21.35
C LYS A 118 -12.92 -2.75 -19.99
N PHE A 119 -13.75 -3.37 -19.15
CA PHE A 119 -13.31 -3.92 -17.87
C PHE A 119 -12.29 -5.05 -18.09
N SER A 120 -12.54 -5.94 -19.05
CA SER A 120 -11.56 -6.97 -19.43
C SER A 120 -10.25 -6.35 -19.92
N GLN A 121 -10.31 -5.34 -20.79
CA GLN A 121 -9.12 -4.60 -21.26
C GLN A 121 -8.32 -4.00 -20.10
N LEU A 122 -8.99 -3.39 -19.12
CA LEU A 122 -8.36 -2.83 -17.92
C LEU A 122 -7.66 -3.92 -17.11
N VAL A 123 -8.36 -5.02 -16.81
CA VAL A 123 -7.82 -6.14 -16.03
C VAL A 123 -6.62 -6.78 -16.74
N ASP A 124 -6.68 -6.92 -18.06
CA ASP A 124 -5.59 -7.48 -18.85
C ASP A 124 -4.38 -6.54 -18.89
N ALA A 125 -4.59 -5.22 -19.02
CA ALA A 125 -3.51 -4.23 -18.93
C ALA A 125 -2.80 -4.28 -17.57
N ILE A 126 -3.55 -4.28 -16.47
CA ILE A 126 -3.00 -4.43 -15.11
C ILE A 126 -2.22 -5.74 -14.98
N SER A 127 -2.77 -6.85 -15.49
CA SER A 127 -2.14 -8.17 -15.43
C SER A 127 -0.79 -8.20 -16.15
N ARG A 128 -0.71 -7.61 -17.36
CA ARG A 128 0.54 -7.52 -18.13
C ARG A 128 1.61 -6.70 -17.41
N MET A 129 1.22 -5.59 -16.76
CA MET A 129 2.14 -4.80 -15.95
C MET A 129 2.67 -5.57 -14.74
N GLN A 130 1.78 -6.25 -14.01
CA GLN A 130 2.15 -7.08 -12.86
C GLN A 130 3.09 -8.22 -13.24
N GLU A 131 2.78 -8.93 -14.33
CA GLU A 131 3.60 -10.04 -14.82
C GLU A 131 4.99 -9.58 -15.27
N ASN A 132 5.06 -8.47 -16.02
CA ASN A 132 6.34 -7.88 -16.43
C ASN A 132 7.21 -7.55 -15.20
N TYR A 133 6.63 -6.90 -14.18
CA TYR A 133 7.35 -6.55 -12.96
C TYR A 133 7.82 -7.80 -12.18
N ALA A 134 6.96 -8.81 -12.03
CA ALA A 134 7.27 -10.01 -11.24
C ALA A 134 8.33 -10.91 -11.89
N THR A 135 8.36 -10.95 -13.22
CA THR A 135 9.23 -11.87 -13.99
C THR A 135 10.48 -11.21 -14.54
N ALA A 136 10.59 -9.88 -14.48
CA ALA A 136 11.74 -9.12 -14.95
C ALA A 136 13.06 -9.61 -14.34
N LYS A 137 14.05 -9.85 -15.22
CA LYS A 137 15.42 -10.22 -14.85
C LYS A 137 16.42 -9.29 -15.51
N VAL A 138 17.58 -9.11 -14.89
CA VAL A 138 18.69 -8.34 -15.43
C VAL A 138 19.99 -9.15 -15.48
N CYS A 139 20.94 -8.70 -16.30
CA CYS A 139 22.27 -9.28 -16.36
C CYS A 139 23.16 -8.78 -15.22
N GLU A 140 24.00 -9.68 -14.71
CA GLU A 140 24.97 -9.41 -13.66
C GLU A 140 26.00 -8.36 -14.11
N TYR A 141 26.40 -7.47 -13.19
CA TYR A 141 27.40 -6.46 -13.49
C TYR A 141 28.74 -7.10 -13.88
N ARG A 142 29.29 -6.71 -15.04
CA ARG A 142 30.51 -7.28 -15.66
C ARG A 142 30.39 -8.77 -16.05
N ASN A 143 29.18 -9.32 -16.11
CA ASN A 143 28.91 -10.67 -16.59
C ASN A 143 27.60 -10.70 -17.39
N ASP A 144 27.69 -10.43 -18.68
CA ASP A 144 26.56 -10.39 -19.62
C ASP A 144 25.99 -11.77 -19.96
N THR A 145 26.65 -12.86 -19.54
CA THR A 145 26.15 -14.22 -19.75
C THR A 145 25.17 -14.68 -18.68
N ASN A 146 25.15 -14.03 -17.51
CA ASN A 146 24.29 -14.38 -16.39
C ASN A 146 23.15 -13.36 -16.24
N CYS A 147 21.99 -13.65 -16.84
CA CYS A 147 20.83 -12.75 -16.86
C CYS A 147 19.63 -13.24 -16.05
N ASN A 148 19.91 -13.87 -14.91
CA ASN A 148 18.88 -14.44 -14.05
C ASN A 148 18.69 -13.68 -12.71
N PHE A 149 19.14 -12.42 -12.63
CA PHE A 149 19.00 -11.63 -11.40
C PHE A 149 17.62 -10.98 -11.36
N GLY A 150 16.77 -11.42 -10.45
CA GLY A 150 15.48 -10.77 -10.18
C GLY A 150 15.60 -9.65 -9.16
N LEU A 151 14.53 -8.87 -8.99
CA LEU A 151 14.48 -7.84 -7.96
C LEU A 151 14.76 -8.42 -6.57
N GLU A 152 14.04 -9.49 -6.21
CA GLU A 152 14.14 -10.17 -4.93
C GLU A 152 14.70 -11.61 -5.06
N PRO A 153 15.81 -11.96 -4.36
CA PRO A 153 16.61 -11.10 -3.49
C PRO A 153 17.79 -10.40 -4.20
N GLU A 154 18.12 -10.76 -5.45
CA GLU A 154 19.44 -10.44 -6.01
C GLU A 154 19.71 -8.93 -6.08
N LEU A 155 18.83 -8.16 -6.72
CA LEU A 155 19.05 -6.72 -6.87
C LEU A 155 18.91 -5.98 -5.54
N THR A 156 17.89 -6.30 -4.74
CA THR A 156 17.71 -5.68 -3.42
C THR A 156 18.96 -5.87 -2.55
N LEU A 157 19.59 -7.05 -2.55
CA LEU A 157 20.84 -7.30 -1.83
C LEU A 157 22.02 -6.51 -2.40
N LYS A 158 22.14 -6.43 -3.74
CA LYS A 158 23.22 -5.66 -4.39
C LYS A 158 23.13 -4.18 -4.05
N LEU A 159 21.94 -3.60 -4.13
CA LEU A 159 21.71 -2.19 -3.79
C LEU A 159 21.95 -1.94 -2.30
N ALA A 160 21.55 -2.87 -1.42
CA ALA A 160 21.75 -2.71 0.03
C ALA A 160 23.23 -2.78 0.44
N LYS A 161 24.02 -3.69 -0.16
CA LYS A 161 25.37 -4.04 0.33
C LYS A 161 26.52 -3.51 -0.51
N SER A 162 26.34 -3.31 -1.81
CA SER A 162 27.43 -2.79 -2.66
C SER A 162 27.73 -1.33 -2.34
N ARG A 163 29.00 -0.97 -2.48
CA ARG A 163 29.48 0.41 -2.44
C ARG A 163 30.28 0.76 -3.70
N ASP A 164 30.18 -0.05 -4.77
CA ASP A 164 30.70 0.29 -6.09
C ASP A 164 29.64 1.14 -6.83
N PRO A 165 29.89 2.43 -7.08
CA PRO A 165 28.89 3.31 -7.71
C PRO A 165 28.51 2.84 -9.13
N GLU A 166 29.42 2.22 -9.88
CA GLU A 166 29.12 1.74 -11.23
C GLU A 166 28.33 0.43 -11.22
N GLU A 167 28.55 -0.44 -10.23
CA GLU A 167 27.70 -1.63 -10.01
C GLU A 167 26.27 -1.22 -9.64
N LEU A 168 26.12 -0.30 -8.69
CA LEU A 168 24.82 0.22 -8.25
C LEU A 168 24.08 0.90 -9.41
N LYS A 169 24.81 1.68 -10.22
CA LYS A 169 24.27 2.37 -11.41
C LYS A 169 23.80 1.38 -12.45
N HIS A 170 24.60 0.33 -12.73
CA HIS A 170 24.22 -0.73 -13.67
C HIS A 170 22.89 -1.35 -13.28
N TYR A 171 22.76 -1.84 -12.04
CA TYR A 171 21.52 -2.49 -11.60
C TYR A 171 20.32 -1.55 -11.58
N TRP A 172 20.51 -0.30 -11.15
CA TRP A 172 19.44 0.69 -11.18
C TRP A 172 18.94 0.93 -12.61
N VAL A 173 19.86 1.17 -13.56
CA VAL A 173 19.51 1.43 -14.96
C VAL A 173 18.84 0.22 -15.60
N GLN A 174 19.43 -0.97 -15.42
CA GLN A 174 18.88 -2.19 -16.02
C GLN A 174 17.48 -2.50 -15.49
N TRP A 175 17.23 -2.34 -14.18
CA TRP A 175 15.90 -2.56 -13.61
C TRP A 175 14.85 -1.65 -14.24
N HIS A 176 15.14 -0.36 -14.37
CA HIS A 176 14.19 0.60 -14.97
C HIS A 176 13.95 0.33 -16.47
N ILE A 177 14.94 -0.22 -17.18
CA ILE A 177 14.80 -0.65 -18.58
C ILE A 177 13.89 -1.87 -18.71
N VAL A 178 14.01 -2.88 -17.85
CA VAL A 178 13.23 -4.13 -17.99
C VAL A 178 11.87 -4.07 -17.30
N ALA A 179 11.75 -3.35 -16.19
CA ALA A 179 10.51 -3.29 -15.40
C ALA A 179 9.63 -2.09 -15.80
N GLY A 180 10.22 -0.91 -16.04
CA GLY A 180 9.47 0.33 -16.26
C GLY A 180 9.15 0.62 -17.73
N LYS A 181 10.16 0.59 -18.60
CA LYS A 181 9.97 0.95 -20.02
C LYS A 181 8.91 0.14 -20.78
N PRO A 182 8.81 -1.20 -20.65
CA PRO A 182 7.88 -2.00 -21.45
C PRO A 182 6.40 -1.73 -21.14
N VAL A 183 6.09 -1.26 -19.93
CA VAL A 183 4.70 -1.13 -19.45
C VAL A 183 4.02 0.18 -19.83
N ARG A 184 4.70 1.08 -20.55
CA ARG A 184 4.16 2.40 -20.89
C ARG A 184 2.80 2.32 -21.60
N LYS A 185 2.67 1.43 -22.59
CA LYS A 185 1.42 1.26 -23.35
C LYS A 185 0.28 0.75 -22.47
N ASP A 186 0.55 -0.26 -21.65
CA ASP A 186 -0.45 -0.83 -20.74
C ASP A 186 -0.86 0.20 -19.68
N PHE A 187 0.06 1.05 -19.23
CA PHE A 187 -0.25 2.14 -18.31
C PHE A 187 -1.11 3.23 -18.95
N ASP A 188 -0.87 3.59 -20.21
CA ASP A 188 -1.72 4.55 -20.94
C ASP A 188 -3.15 4.00 -21.15
N GLU A 189 -3.27 2.71 -21.46
CA GLU A 189 -4.56 2.02 -21.54
C GLU A 189 -5.26 2.03 -20.17
N TYR A 190 -4.52 1.71 -19.10
CA TYR A 190 -5.00 1.79 -17.72
C TYR A 190 -5.50 3.19 -17.34
N VAL A 191 -4.72 4.26 -17.59
CA VAL A 191 -5.10 5.65 -17.27
C VAL A 191 -6.36 6.07 -18.04
N THR A 192 -6.48 5.65 -19.31
CA THR A 192 -7.65 5.95 -20.14
C THR A 192 -8.91 5.32 -19.57
N LEU A 193 -8.85 4.03 -19.23
CA LEU A 193 -9.96 3.27 -18.68
C LEU A 193 -10.29 3.69 -17.24
N ASN A 194 -9.27 4.02 -16.43
CA ASN A 194 -9.44 4.58 -15.10
C ASN A 194 -10.22 5.90 -15.14
N ARG A 195 -9.90 6.81 -16.07
CA ARG A 195 -10.64 8.07 -16.23
C ARG A 195 -12.09 7.84 -16.64
N GLU A 196 -12.34 6.93 -17.59
CA GLU A 196 -13.70 6.58 -18.00
C GLU A 196 -14.51 5.98 -16.84
N ALA A 197 -13.91 5.06 -16.07
CA ALA A 197 -14.56 4.49 -14.89
C ALA A 197 -14.91 5.56 -13.84
N ALA A 198 -14.01 6.52 -13.58
CA ALA A 198 -14.27 7.62 -12.66
C ALA A 198 -15.48 8.46 -13.11
N GLN A 199 -15.56 8.80 -14.41
CA GLN A 199 -16.69 9.55 -14.98
C GLN A 199 -18.02 8.79 -14.86
N LEU A 200 -18.00 7.47 -15.07
CA LEU A 200 -19.18 6.62 -14.91
C LEU A 200 -19.65 6.51 -13.45
N ASN A 201 -18.77 6.76 -12.48
CA ASN A 201 -19.10 6.85 -11.06
C ASN A 201 -19.34 8.31 -10.59
N ASN A 202 -19.53 9.25 -11.52
CA ASN A 202 -19.77 10.68 -11.26
C ASN A 202 -18.59 11.45 -10.64
N PHE A 203 -17.35 10.99 -10.84
CA PHE A 203 -16.14 11.73 -10.48
C PHE A 203 -15.54 12.45 -11.69
N THR A 204 -14.84 13.56 -11.44
CA THR A 204 -14.19 14.34 -12.50
C THR A 204 -12.95 13.67 -13.09
N SER A 205 -12.22 12.90 -12.27
CA SER A 205 -11.07 12.10 -12.69
C SER A 205 -10.83 10.93 -11.72
N GLY A 206 -9.93 10.03 -12.12
CA GLY A 206 -9.49 8.94 -11.25
C GLY A 206 -8.79 9.41 -9.97
N ALA A 207 -8.23 10.62 -9.94
CA ALA A 207 -7.65 11.19 -8.74
C ALA A 207 -8.73 11.48 -7.70
N GLU A 208 -9.83 12.13 -8.10
CA GLU A 208 -10.94 12.41 -7.19
C GLU A 208 -11.61 11.12 -6.71
N TYR A 209 -11.71 10.10 -7.58
CA TYR A 209 -12.18 8.78 -7.17
C TYR A 209 -11.29 8.14 -6.09
N TRP A 210 -9.96 8.22 -6.23
CA TRP A 210 -9.04 7.70 -5.20
C TRP A 210 -9.08 8.51 -3.90
N LEU A 211 -9.21 9.83 -3.99
CA LEU A 211 -9.28 10.72 -2.83
C LEU A 211 -10.59 10.56 -2.04
N ASP A 212 -11.69 10.12 -2.68
CA ASP A 212 -12.98 9.87 -2.03
C ASP A 212 -12.89 8.83 -0.90
N ALA A 213 -11.90 7.94 -0.94
CA ALA A 213 -11.63 6.96 0.13
C ALA A 213 -11.34 7.62 1.50
N TYR A 214 -10.96 8.90 1.53
CA TYR A 214 -10.73 9.66 2.75
C TYR A 214 -11.97 10.44 3.21
N GLU A 215 -13.00 10.56 2.37
CA GLU A 215 -14.25 11.31 2.62
C GLU A 215 -13.98 12.74 3.16
N ASP A 216 -12.90 13.38 2.67
CA ASP A 216 -12.44 14.72 3.07
C ASP A 216 -11.92 15.50 1.86
N ASP A 217 -12.70 16.51 1.42
CA ASP A 217 -12.38 17.37 0.27
C ASP A 217 -11.09 18.18 0.43
N THR A 218 -10.54 18.26 1.65
CA THR A 218 -9.31 19.00 1.95
C THR A 218 -8.08 18.11 2.10
N PHE A 219 -8.23 16.79 1.94
CA PHE A 219 -7.17 15.81 2.21
C PHE A 219 -5.86 16.11 1.46
N GLU A 220 -5.91 16.38 0.15
CA GLU A 220 -4.70 16.70 -0.64
C GLU A 220 -3.96 17.93 -0.10
N ALA A 221 -4.69 18.98 0.30
CA ALA A 221 -4.10 20.18 0.89
C ALA A 221 -3.49 19.92 2.28
N GLN A 222 -4.08 19.01 3.06
CA GLN A 222 -3.51 18.59 4.35
C GLN A 222 -2.20 17.82 4.16
N VAL A 223 -2.13 16.94 3.16
CA VAL A 223 -0.90 16.20 2.81
C VAL A 223 0.19 17.17 2.35
N ASP A 224 -0.14 18.13 1.48
CA ASP A 224 0.77 19.19 1.05
C ASP A 224 1.34 19.96 2.26
N ALA A 225 0.47 20.36 3.19
CA ALA A 225 0.88 21.09 4.39
C ALA A 225 1.78 20.26 5.31
N ALA A 226 1.51 18.96 5.46
CA ALA A 226 2.34 18.05 6.25
C ALA A 226 3.75 17.90 5.67
N ILE A 227 3.87 17.80 4.34
CA ILE A 227 5.17 17.72 3.66
C ILE A 227 5.97 19.01 3.85
N GLU A 228 5.33 20.18 3.73
CA GLU A 228 6.01 21.45 3.98
C GLU A 228 6.41 21.65 5.44
N GLN A 229 5.61 21.16 6.40
CA GLN A 229 5.96 21.19 7.82
C GLN A 229 7.21 20.35 8.12
N ILE A 230 7.38 19.23 7.42
CA ILE A 230 8.48 18.29 7.62
C ILE A 230 9.74 18.70 6.85
N ARG A 231 9.59 19.46 5.76
CA ARG A 231 10.67 19.89 4.86
C ARG A 231 11.93 20.40 5.59
N PRO A 232 11.87 21.27 6.62
CA PRO A 232 13.08 21.77 7.27
C PRO A 232 13.94 20.66 7.88
N LEU A 233 13.33 19.62 8.47
CA LEU A 233 14.08 18.51 9.04
C LEU A 233 14.61 17.57 7.94
N TYR A 234 13.81 17.32 6.91
CA TYR A 234 14.21 16.52 5.75
C TYR A 234 15.44 17.12 5.05
N GLU A 235 15.46 18.43 4.81
CA GLU A 235 16.58 19.11 4.15
C GLU A 235 17.89 19.01 4.95
N GLN A 236 17.83 19.01 6.29
CA GLN A 236 19.01 18.79 7.13
C GLN A 236 19.56 17.37 6.99
N ILE A 237 18.68 16.36 7.00
CA ILE A 237 19.08 14.95 6.80
C ILE A 237 19.63 14.76 5.39
N HIS A 238 18.95 15.29 4.37
CA HIS A 238 19.39 15.25 2.99
C HIS A 238 20.79 15.85 2.83
N ALA A 239 21.02 17.07 3.33
CA ALA A 239 22.32 17.73 3.25
C ALA A 239 23.43 16.94 3.97
N TYR A 240 23.12 16.37 5.13
CA TYR A 240 24.05 15.55 5.89
C TYR A 240 24.40 14.24 5.16
N VAL A 241 23.40 13.53 4.64
CA VAL A 241 23.59 12.30 3.84
C VAL A 241 24.39 12.61 2.59
N ARG A 242 24.05 13.67 1.85
CA ARG A 242 24.80 14.14 0.67
C ARG A 242 26.26 14.42 1.02
N TYR A 243 26.53 15.09 2.13
CA TYR A 243 27.89 15.35 2.60
C TYR A 243 28.67 14.05 2.88
N LYS A 244 28.05 13.08 3.56
CA LYS A 244 28.67 11.79 3.85
C LYS A 244 28.93 10.96 2.60
N LEU A 245 27.96 10.89 1.69
CA LEU A 245 28.10 10.22 0.40
C LEU A 245 29.21 10.87 -0.43
N ARG A 246 29.28 12.20 -0.48
CA ARG A 246 30.37 12.93 -1.15
C ARG A 246 31.74 12.64 -0.53
N LYS A 247 31.83 12.52 0.79
CA LYS A 247 33.07 12.14 1.47
C LYS A 247 33.51 10.71 1.12
N HIS A 248 32.56 9.80 0.89
CA HIS A 248 32.82 8.40 0.57
C HIS A 248 33.12 8.19 -0.92
N TYR A 249 32.25 8.68 -1.81
CA TYR A 249 32.30 8.47 -3.26
C TYR A 249 33.10 9.52 -4.03
N GLY A 250 33.40 10.67 -3.42
CA GLY A 250 34.18 11.75 -4.02
C GLY A 250 33.34 12.81 -4.73
N SER A 251 34.03 13.89 -5.12
CA SER A 251 33.40 15.11 -5.61
C SER A 251 32.78 15.02 -7.00
N GLU A 252 33.30 14.10 -7.81
CA GLU A 252 32.88 13.89 -9.19
C GLU A 252 31.57 13.09 -9.29
N ILE A 253 31.24 12.32 -8.24
CA ILE A 253 30.06 11.45 -8.21
C ILE A 253 28.90 12.13 -7.49
N VAL A 254 29.16 12.78 -6.35
CA VAL A 254 28.10 13.40 -5.53
C VAL A 254 28.34 14.89 -5.41
N SER A 255 27.46 15.69 -6.01
CA SER A 255 27.54 17.15 -5.96
C SER A 255 27.47 17.70 -4.52
N GLU A 256 28.18 18.80 -4.25
CA GLU A 256 28.10 19.49 -2.96
C GLU A 256 26.74 20.19 -2.76
N LYS A 257 26.13 20.66 -3.85
CA LYS A 257 24.93 21.53 -3.83
C LYS A 257 23.75 20.95 -4.60
N GLY A 258 23.97 19.94 -5.44
CA GLY A 258 22.96 19.30 -6.27
C GLY A 258 22.16 18.20 -5.56
N PRO A 259 21.24 17.55 -6.29
CA PRO A 259 20.54 16.36 -5.81
C PRO A 259 21.49 15.19 -5.49
N ILE A 260 20.99 14.18 -4.78
CA ILE A 260 21.72 12.93 -4.54
C ILE A 260 21.42 11.95 -5.67
N PRO A 261 22.43 11.32 -6.31
CA PRO A 261 22.19 10.24 -7.27
C PRO A 261 21.49 9.05 -6.60
N VAL A 262 20.27 8.74 -7.05
CA VAL A 262 19.34 7.84 -6.32
C VAL A 262 19.90 6.43 -6.09
N HIS A 263 20.69 5.90 -7.04
CA HIS A 263 21.31 4.58 -6.96
C HIS A 263 22.28 4.38 -5.79
N LEU A 264 22.71 5.46 -5.13
CA LEU A 264 23.64 5.41 -3.98
C LEU A 264 22.93 5.32 -2.63
N LEU A 265 21.60 5.21 -2.62
CA LEU A 265 20.79 5.31 -1.39
C LEU A 265 20.46 3.97 -0.75
N GLY A 266 21.06 2.87 -1.21
CA GLY A 266 20.89 1.55 -0.58
C GLY A 266 19.55 0.85 -0.88
N ASN A 267 18.73 1.43 -1.76
CA ASN A 267 17.42 0.93 -2.14
C ASN A 267 17.15 1.26 -3.62
N MET A 268 16.50 0.35 -4.36
CA MET A 268 16.23 0.49 -5.81
C MET A 268 15.55 1.82 -6.17
N TRP A 269 14.63 2.31 -5.32
CA TRP A 269 13.86 3.53 -5.57
C TRP A 269 14.31 4.71 -4.71
N GLY A 270 15.30 4.51 -3.83
CA GLY A 270 15.70 5.50 -2.82
C GLY A 270 14.57 5.87 -1.85
N GLN A 271 13.63 4.94 -1.58
CA GLN A 271 12.50 5.19 -0.66
C GLN A 271 12.89 5.05 0.82
N SER A 272 13.95 4.27 1.10
CA SER A 272 14.57 4.13 2.41
C SER A 272 16.08 4.14 2.22
N TRP A 273 16.80 4.74 3.17
CA TRP A 273 18.24 5.00 3.12
C TRP A 273 18.98 4.31 4.29
N ASP A 274 18.30 3.48 5.06
CA ASP A 274 18.86 2.76 6.21
C ASP A 274 20.01 1.82 5.83
N ASN A 275 19.96 1.26 4.61
CA ASN A 275 21.00 0.38 4.07
C ASN A 275 22.36 1.07 3.83
N ILE A 276 22.45 2.41 3.88
CA ILE A 276 23.71 3.16 3.80
C ILE A 276 24.16 3.75 5.15
N ALA A 277 23.57 3.28 6.25
CA ALA A 277 23.92 3.75 7.58
C ALA A 277 25.40 3.47 7.92
N ASP A 278 25.98 2.37 7.45
CA ASP A 278 27.40 2.02 7.63
C ASP A 278 28.37 3.13 7.20
N ILE A 279 28.06 3.87 6.14
CA ILE A 279 28.92 4.96 5.63
C ILE A 279 28.46 6.37 6.01
N THR A 280 27.25 6.50 6.56
CA THR A 280 26.67 7.83 6.87
C THR A 280 26.46 8.11 8.36
N THR A 281 26.57 7.09 9.22
CA THR A 281 26.33 7.21 10.66
C THR A 281 27.17 8.33 11.32
N PRO A 282 26.57 9.15 12.21
CA PRO A 282 27.27 10.21 12.94
C PRO A 282 28.45 9.71 13.78
N PHE A 283 28.23 8.68 14.59
CA PHE A 283 29.24 8.09 15.47
C PHE A 283 29.57 6.67 15.02
N PRO A 284 30.54 6.48 14.09
CA PRO A 284 30.82 5.18 13.48
C PRO A 284 31.42 4.15 14.46
N ASP A 285 32.02 4.61 15.56
CA ASP A 285 32.59 3.73 16.59
C ASP A 285 31.51 3.05 17.47
N LYS A 286 30.25 3.52 17.37
CA LYS A 286 29.11 2.90 18.05
C LYS A 286 28.45 1.89 17.12
N LYS A 287 28.26 0.68 17.64
CA LYS A 287 27.59 -0.40 16.89
C LYS A 287 26.16 0.02 16.56
N LEU A 288 25.80 -0.05 15.28
CA LEU A 288 24.43 0.10 14.84
C LEU A 288 23.57 -1.04 15.37
N LEU A 289 22.31 -0.73 15.70
CA LEU A 289 21.36 -1.74 16.12
C LEU A 289 21.03 -2.61 14.90
N ASP A 290 21.50 -3.86 14.92
CA ASP A 290 21.13 -4.90 13.99
C ASP A 290 21.20 -6.25 14.72
N VAL A 291 20.06 -6.96 14.74
CA VAL A 291 19.92 -8.25 15.42
C VAL A 291 19.98 -9.43 14.44
N THR A 292 20.23 -9.19 13.15
CA THR A 292 20.25 -10.22 12.10
C THR A 292 21.21 -11.37 12.44
N ASP A 293 22.46 -11.06 12.77
CA ASP A 293 23.45 -12.09 13.14
C ASP A 293 23.04 -12.88 14.38
N GLU A 294 22.39 -12.22 15.34
CA GLU A 294 21.91 -12.86 16.57
C GLU A 294 20.70 -13.76 16.30
N MET A 295 19.78 -13.35 15.41
CA MET A 295 18.67 -14.19 14.94
C MET A 295 19.19 -15.45 14.25
N VAL A 296 20.19 -15.32 13.37
CA VAL A 296 20.85 -16.46 12.71
C VAL A 296 21.53 -17.36 13.75
N ARG A 297 22.27 -16.78 14.69
CA ARG A 297 22.94 -17.53 15.78
C ARG A 297 21.95 -18.32 16.63
N GLN A 298 20.76 -17.77 16.87
CA GLN A 298 19.67 -18.40 17.60
C GLN A 298 18.76 -19.30 16.72
N GLN A 299 19.14 -19.53 15.47
CA GLN A 299 18.44 -20.39 14.52
C GLN A 299 16.97 -19.97 14.31
N TYR A 300 16.74 -18.67 14.14
CA TYR A 300 15.42 -18.17 13.74
C TYR A 300 15.00 -18.74 12.39
N THR A 301 13.70 -19.00 12.28
CA THR A 301 13.02 -19.37 11.03
C THR A 301 11.97 -18.32 10.72
N ALA A 302 11.52 -18.24 9.47
CA ALA A 302 10.43 -17.35 9.10
C ALA A 302 9.21 -17.59 10.00
N ARG A 303 8.83 -18.86 10.19
CA ARG A 303 7.73 -19.24 11.11
C ARG A 303 7.91 -18.68 12.52
N LYS A 304 9.11 -18.79 13.10
CA LYS A 304 9.40 -18.24 14.44
C LYS A 304 9.21 -16.73 14.49
N MET A 305 9.58 -16.00 13.43
CA MET A 305 9.38 -14.55 13.36
C MET A 305 7.90 -14.18 13.45
N PHE A 306 7.03 -14.92 12.75
CA PHE A 306 5.57 -14.75 12.83
C PHE A 306 5.00 -15.23 14.17
N GLU A 307 5.50 -16.32 14.74
CA GLU A 307 5.06 -16.81 16.07
C GLU A 307 5.33 -15.77 17.15
N MET A 308 6.49 -15.10 17.10
CA MET A 308 6.81 -13.99 18.00
C MET A 308 5.90 -12.78 17.80
N GLY A 309 5.49 -12.50 16.55
CA GLY A 309 4.48 -11.49 16.27
C GLY A 309 3.10 -11.84 16.86
N ASP A 310 2.64 -13.09 16.72
CA ASP A 310 1.41 -13.58 17.37
C ASP A 310 1.49 -13.46 18.91
N GLU A 311 2.64 -13.81 19.49
CA GLU A 311 2.90 -13.61 20.93
C GLU A 311 2.85 -12.12 21.33
N PHE A 312 3.38 -11.22 20.51
CA PHE A 312 3.30 -9.79 20.75
C PHE A 312 1.84 -9.32 20.79
N PHE A 313 1.05 -9.64 19.76
CA PHE A 313 -0.35 -9.21 19.68
C PHE A 313 -1.21 -9.84 20.77
N THR A 314 -1.02 -11.13 21.07
CA THR A 314 -1.72 -11.79 22.19
C THR A 314 -1.33 -11.20 23.55
N SER A 315 -0.10 -10.70 23.73
CA SER A 315 0.30 -9.98 24.95
C SER A 315 -0.46 -8.66 25.16
N LEU A 316 -0.99 -8.07 24.09
CA LEU A 316 -1.90 -6.92 24.12
C LEU A 316 -3.36 -7.31 24.28
N ASN A 317 -3.66 -8.59 24.57
CA ASN A 317 -5.00 -9.15 24.65
C ASN A 317 -5.77 -9.10 23.31
N MET A 318 -5.04 -9.15 22.18
CA MET A 318 -5.63 -9.27 20.85
C MET A 318 -5.85 -10.74 20.46
N THR A 319 -6.52 -10.95 19.32
CA THR A 319 -6.94 -12.28 18.87
C THR A 319 -5.73 -13.12 18.47
N LYS A 320 -5.60 -14.33 19.02
CA LYS A 320 -4.58 -15.28 18.59
C LYS A 320 -4.81 -15.70 17.14
N LEU A 321 -3.74 -15.84 16.35
CA LEU A 321 -3.85 -16.29 14.97
C LEU A 321 -4.50 -17.68 14.86
N PRO A 322 -5.43 -17.85 13.89
CA PRO A 322 -6.13 -19.12 13.72
C PRO A 322 -5.22 -20.22 13.15
N PRO A 323 -5.51 -21.51 13.38
CA PRO A 323 -4.71 -22.61 12.83
C PRO A 323 -4.54 -22.56 11.30
N THR A 324 -5.61 -22.16 10.60
CA THR A 324 -5.66 -21.96 9.14
C THR A 324 -4.61 -20.96 8.63
N PHE A 325 -4.27 -19.92 9.41
CA PHE A 325 -3.22 -18.97 9.05
C PHE A 325 -1.88 -19.69 8.87
N TRP A 326 -1.51 -20.56 9.81
CA TRP A 326 -0.26 -21.31 9.78
C TRP A 326 -0.22 -22.38 8.69
N GLU A 327 -1.36 -22.97 8.39
CA GLU A 327 -1.49 -24.03 7.38
C GLU A 327 -1.44 -23.48 5.95
N LYS A 328 -1.99 -22.28 5.72
CA LYS A 328 -2.23 -21.76 4.37
C LYS A 328 -1.34 -20.58 3.96
N SER A 329 -0.70 -19.88 4.89
CA SER A 329 0.19 -18.76 4.57
C SER A 329 1.48 -19.19 3.90
N ILE A 330 2.06 -18.31 3.08
CA ILE A 330 3.38 -18.47 2.49
C ILE A 330 4.32 -17.53 3.23
N LEU A 331 4.96 -18.05 4.27
CA LEU A 331 5.82 -17.28 5.15
C LEU A 331 7.28 -17.26 4.68
N GLU A 332 7.65 -18.09 3.70
CA GLU A 332 8.98 -18.12 3.10
C GLU A 332 8.88 -18.49 1.61
N LYS A 333 9.88 -18.11 0.81
CA LYS A 333 9.91 -18.44 -0.61
C LYS A 333 9.97 -19.97 -0.80
N PRO A 334 9.00 -20.58 -1.48
CA PRO A 334 9.01 -22.01 -1.78
C PRO A 334 10.23 -22.41 -2.62
N LYS A 335 10.73 -23.64 -2.41
CA LYS A 335 11.92 -24.19 -3.09
C LYS A 335 11.58 -25.16 -4.22
N ASP A 336 10.30 -25.26 -4.57
CA ASP A 336 9.77 -26.13 -5.63
C ASP A 336 9.92 -25.53 -7.04
N GLY A 337 10.50 -24.32 -7.15
CA GLY A 337 10.79 -23.66 -8.42
C GLY A 337 9.61 -22.88 -9.00
N ARG A 338 8.49 -22.74 -8.28
CA ARG A 338 7.37 -21.91 -8.73
C ARG A 338 7.72 -20.42 -8.65
N GLU A 339 7.26 -19.66 -9.63
CA GLU A 339 7.30 -18.19 -9.60
C GLU A 339 6.10 -17.67 -8.81
N LEU A 340 6.31 -16.64 -7.99
CA LEU A 340 5.28 -16.03 -7.16
C LEU A 340 5.58 -14.54 -6.95
N VAL A 341 4.57 -13.77 -6.59
CA VAL A 341 4.75 -12.37 -6.21
C VAL A 341 5.38 -12.32 -4.81
N CYS A 342 6.66 -11.98 -4.71
CA CYS A 342 7.38 -12.00 -3.43
C CYS A 342 7.09 -10.79 -2.51
N HIS A 343 6.49 -9.72 -3.03
CA HIS A 343 6.13 -8.56 -2.22
C HIS A 343 5.23 -8.99 -1.05
N ALA A 344 5.55 -8.50 0.15
CA ALA A 344 4.79 -8.79 1.36
C ALA A 344 3.35 -8.29 1.21
N SER A 345 2.39 -9.09 1.69
CA SER A 345 0.97 -8.77 1.62
C SER A 345 0.19 -9.63 2.60
N ALA A 346 -0.84 -9.03 3.20
CA ALA A 346 -1.83 -9.70 4.05
C ALA A 346 -3.18 -9.79 3.32
N TRP A 347 -3.95 -10.85 3.61
CA TRP A 347 -5.13 -11.23 2.84
C TRP A 347 -6.30 -11.63 3.75
N ASP A 348 -7.46 -10.99 3.57
CA ASP A 348 -8.77 -11.43 4.10
C ASP A 348 -9.51 -12.27 3.04
N PHE A 349 -9.85 -13.51 3.37
CA PHE A 349 -10.58 -14.42 2.47
C PHE A 349 -12.10 -14.29 2.61
N TYR A 350 -12.62 -13.31 3.33
CA TYR A 350 -14.06 -13.09 3.56
C TYR A 350 -14.77 -14.29 4.20
N LYS A 351 -13.99 -15.19 4.82
CA LYS A 351 -14.45 -16.32 5.62
C LYS A 351 -13.94 -16.13 7.03
N LYS A 352 -14.78 -16.53 7.99
CA LYS A 352 -14.41 -16.46 9.40
C LYS A 352 -13.07 -17.17 9.63
N ASP A 353 -12.13 -16.45 10.22
CA ASP A 353 -10.80 -16.94 10.58
C ASP A 353 -9.95 -17.50 9.40
N ASP A 354 -10.26 -17.17 8.13
CA ASP A 354 -9.39 -17.47 6.98
C ASP A 354 -8.67 -16.19 6.54
N VAL A 355 -7.48 -16.00 7.11
CA VAL A 355 -6.58 -14.87 6.87
C VAL A 355 -5.18 -15.42 6.58
N ARG A 356 -4.44 -14.80 5.66
CA ARG A 356 -3.14 -15.32 5.21
C ARG A 356 -2.13 -14.21 4.95
N ILE A 357 -0.85 -14.53 5.11
CA ILE A 357 0.26 -13.68 4.66
C ILE A 357 1.01 -14.38 3.52
N LYS A 358 1.41 -13.60 2.53
CA LYS A 358 2.37 -14.00 1.49
C LYS A 358 3.58 -13.07 1.57
N GLN A 359 4.70 -13.61 2.04
CA GLN A 359 5.98 -12.89 2.17
C GLN A 359 7.14 -13.84 1.91
N CYS A 360 8.07 -13.45 1.04
CA CYS A 360 9.33 -14.17 0.82
C CYS A 360 10.35 -13.86 1.93
N THR A 361 10.00 -14.18 3.18
CA THR A 361 10.72 -13.77 4.39
C THR A 361 12.15 -14.30 4.45
N ARG A 362 13.08 -13.41 4.78
CA ARG A 362 14.48 -13.69 5.07
C ARG A 362 14.73 -13.52 6.58
N ILE A 363 15.77 -14.18 7.09
CA ILE A 363 16.15 -14.06 8.50
C ILE A 363 16.98 -12.79 8.68
N THR A 364 16.33 -11.64 8.65
CA THR A 364 16.91 -10.31 8.84
C THR A 364 16.06 -9.51 9.82
N MET A 365 16.67 -8.49 10.44
CA MET A 365 15.93 -7.54 11.30
C MET A 365 14.83 -6.79 10.52
N GLU A 366 15.10 -6.42 9.27
CA GLU A 366 14.13 -5.76 8.38
C GLU A 366 12.87 -6.62 8.20
N ASP A 367 13.04 -7.86 7.74
CA ASP A 367 11.94 -8.78 7.50
C ASP A 367 11.24 -9.19 8.81
N PHE A 368 11.93 -9.14 9.96
CA PHE A 368 11.32 -9.34 11.28
C PHE A 368 10.32 -8.23 11.61
N PHE A 369 10.66 -6.98 11.30
CA PHE A 369 9.76 -5.85 11.48
C PHE A 369 8.64 -5.86 10.45
N THR A 370 8.91 -6.25 9.20
CA THR A 370 7.88 -6.45 8.17
C THR A 370 6.88 -7.52 8.59
N ALA A 371 7.32 -8.65 9.15
CA ALA A 371 6.40 -9.68 9.64
C ALA A 371 5.42 -9.15 10.70
N HIS A 372 5.86 -8.22 11.57
CA HIS A 372 4.98 -7.58 12.54
C HIS A 372 4.02 -6.56 11.90
N HIS A 373 4.48 -5.84 10.88
CA HIS A 373 3.64 -4.95 10.08
C HIS A 373 2.49 -5.72 9.43
N GLU A 374 2.80 -6.80 8.70
CA GLU A 374 1.81 -7.64 8.02
C GLU A 374 0.83 -8.29 9.01
N LEU A 375 1.31 -8.70 10.19
CA LEU A 375 0.43 -9.21 11.26
C LEU A 375 -0.52 -8.14 11.81
N GLY A 376 -0.16 -6.86 11.74
CA GLY A 376 -1.07 -5.75 12.05
C GLY A 376 -2.29 -5.73 11.14
N HIS A 377 -2.11 -5.96 9.84
CA HIS A 377 -3.21 -6.13 8.88
C HIS A 377 -4.09 -7.34 9.23
N ILE A 378 -3.45 -8.49 9.52
CA ILE A 378 -4.17 -9.71 9.93
C ILE A 378 -5.02 -9.46 11.17
N GLN A 379 -4.47 -8.76 12.17
CA GLN A 379 -5.24 -8.38 13.35
C GLN A 379 -6.40 -7.48 13.00
N TYR A 380 -6.20 -6.50 12.11
CA TYR A 380 -7.28 -5.65 11.64
C TYR A 380 -8.40 -6.52 11.04
N TYR A 381 -8.11 -7.41 10.07
CA TYR A 381 -9.08 -8.37 9.49
C TYR A 381 -9.85 -9.15 10.55
N LEU A 382 -9.15 -9.72 11.52
CA LEU A 382 -9.76 -10.50 12.60
C LEU A 382 -10.68 -9.66 13.50
N GLN A 383 -10.44 -8.36 13.65
CA GLN A 383 -11.30 -7.48 14.45
C GLN A 383 -12.61 -7.14 13.73
N TYR A 384 -12.61 -6.84 12.44
CA TYR A 384 -13.82 -6.42 11.71
C TYR A 384 -14.52 -7.53 10.92
N GLN A 385 -14.02 -8.77 10.92
CA GLN A 385 -14.66 -9.89 10.20
C GLN A 385 -16.13 -10.14 10.59
N HIS A 386 -16.62 -9.57 11.68
CA HIS A 386 -18.03 -9.65 12.10
C HIS A 386 -18.92 -8.56 11.47
N LEU A 387 -18.34 -7.53 10.85
CA LEU A 387 -19.05 -6.47 10.15
C LEU A 387 -19.57 -6.96 8.79
N PRO A 388 -20.61 -6.30 8.24
CA PRO A 388 -21.00 -6.45 6.84
C PRO A 388 -19.80 -6.33 5.90
N SER A 389 -19.81 -7.13 4.84
CA SER A 389 -18.76 -7.22 3.82
C SER A 389 -18.27 -5.87 3.31
N VAL A 390 -19.18 -4.91 3.13
CA VAL A 390 -18.91 -3.55 2.65
C VAL A 390 -18.14 -2.65 3.62
N TYR A 391 -18.00 -3.06 4.88
CA TYR A 391 -17.23 -2.35 5.90
C TYR A 391 -15.95 -3.11 6.29
N ARG A 392 -15.60 -4.15 5.53
CA ARG A 392 -14.42 -4.95 5.79
C ARG A 392 -13.15 -4.30 5.25
N GLU A 393 -12.91 -3.08 5.70
CA GLU A 393 -11.82 -2.20 5.32
C GLU A 393 -11.37 -1.34 6.52
N GLY A 394 -10.23 -0.66 6.39
CA GLY A 394 -9.81 0.35 7.38
C GLY A 394 -10.76 1.54 7.40
N ALA A 395 -10.72 2.34 8.48
CA ALA A 395 -11.53 3.57 8.55
C ALA A 395 -11.27 4.53 7.36
N ASN A 396 -10.00 4.55 6.92
CA ASN A 396 -9.54 4.96 5.60
C ASN A 396 -8.29 4.12 5.26
N PRO A 397 -7.74 4.18 4.04
CA PRO A 397 -6.58 3.37 3.67
C PRO A 397 -5.36 3.56 4.59
N GLY A 398 -5.13 4.78 5.09
CA GLY A 398 -4.00 5.09 5.98
C GLY A 398 -4.06 4.40 7.35
N PHE A 399 -5.26 4.12 7.88
CA PHE A 399 -5.41 3.37 9.14
C PHE A 399 -4.91 1.94 9.03
N HIS A 400 -5.14 1.30 7.87
CA HIS A 400 -4.77 -0.09 7.66
C HIS A 400 -3.25 -0.27 7.71
N GLU A 401 -2.51 0.65 7.10
CA GLU A 401 -1.04 0.73 7.10
C GLU A 401 -0.47 1.14 8.45
N ALA A 402 -1.09 2.13 9.12
CA ALA A 402 -0.58 2.69 10.36
C ALA A 402 -0.60 1.69 11.52
N VAL A 403 -1.60 0.80 11.60
CA VAL A 403 -1.70 -0.19 12.68
C VAL A 403 -0.50 -1.15 12.69
N GLY A 404 -0.11 -1.67 11.52
CA GLY A 404 1.07 -2.52 11.39
C GLY A 404 2.35 -1.78 11.78
N ASP A 405 2.49 -0.53 11.32
CA ASP A 405 3.66 0.28 11.60
C ASP A 405 3.82 0.70 13.07
N VAL A 406 2.72 1.00 13.77
CA VAL A 406 2.75 1.34 15.20
C VAL A 406 3.29 0.17 16.04
N VAL A 407 2.91 -1.06 15.69
CA VAL A 407 3.45 -2.26 16.35
C VAL A 407 4.94 -2.42 16.04
N SER A 408 5.32 -2.26 14.77
CA SER A 408 6.72 -2.33 14.33
C SER A 408 7.62 -1.31 15.06
N LEU A 409 7.12 -0.11 15.38
CA LEU A 409 7.84 0.88 16.21
C LEU A 409 8.12 0.39 17.63
N SER A 410 7.20 -0.37 18.23
CA SER A 410 7.39 -0.93 19.57
C SER A 410 8.38 -2.10 19.56
N VAL A 411 8.25 -2.96 18.55
CA VAL A 411 9.07 -4.17 18.36
C VAL A 411 10.52 -3.82 18.03
N SER A 412 10.76 -2.74 17.29
CA SER A 412 12.10 -2.26 16.93
C SER A 412 12.86 -1.57 18.07
N SER A 413 12.23 -1.34 19.22
CA SER A 413 12.89 -0.72 20.36
C SER A 413 13.96 -1.64 20.98
N PRO A 414 15.15 -1.11 21.37
CA PRO A 414 16.18 -1.91 22.05
C PRO A 414 15.65 -2.62 23.29
N LYS A 415 14.77 -1.96 24.06
CA LYS A 415 14.13 -2.55 25.24
C LYS A 415 13.33 -3.80 24.91
N HIS A 416 12.60 -3.80 23.79
CA HIS A 416 11.87 -4.98 23.35
C HIS A 416 12.84 -6.08 22.88
N LEU A 417 13.80 -5.72 22.02
CA LEU A 417 14.81 -6.65 21.50
C LEU A 417 15.63 -7.33 22.61
N GLU A 418 15.95 -6.62 23.70
CA GLU A 418 16.58 -7.21 24.88
C GLU A 418 15.66 -8.20 25.60
N ARG A 419 14.38 -7.84 25.77
CA ARG A 419 13.40 -8.68 26.45
C ARG A 419 13.17 -10.02 25.74
N ILE A 420 13.20 -10.01 24.41
CA ILE A 420 13.09 -11.23 23.59
C ILE A 420 14.44 -11.93 23.36
N GLY A 421 15.51 -11.41 23.97
CA GLY A 421 16.84 -12.01 23.95
C GLY A 421 17.62 -11.84 22.64
N LEU A 422 17.18 -10.98 21.73
CA LEU A 422 17.88 -10.64 20.48
C LEU A 422 18.94 -9.55 20.66
N LEU A 423 18.90 -8.83 21.77
CA LEU A 423 19.88 -7.83 22.14
C LEU A 423 20.41 -8.13 23.55
N LYS A 424 21.70 -7.95 23.76
CA LYS A 424 22.37 -8.17 25.05
C LYS A 424 23.30 -7.02 25.36
N ASP A 425 23.32 -6.63 26.63
CA ASP A 425 24.24 -5.64 27.19
C ASP A 425 24.26 -4.32 26.39
N PHE A 426 23.10 -3.89 25.86
CA PHE A 426 23.05 -2.70 25.00
C PHE A 426 23.00 -1.44 25.83
N VAL A 427 24.11 -0.69 25.82
CA VAL A 427 24.19 0.61 26.48
C VAL A 427 23.71 1.69 25.52
N MET A 428 22.53 2.22 25.77
CA MET A 428 21.99 3.38 25.04
C MET A 428 22.58 4.68 25.60
N ASP A 429 23.84 4.97 25.26
CA ASP A 429 24.42 6.30 25.51
C ASP A 429 23.93 7.33 24.48
N GLU A 430 24.25 8.61 24.69
CA GLU A 430 23.76 9.70 23.83
C GLU A 430 24.20 9.55 22.36
N GLU A 431 25.39 9.00 22.11
CA GLU A 431 25.87 8.75 20.74
C GLU A 431 25.09 7.62 20.07
N SER A 432 24.86 6.51 20.79
CA SER A 432 24.07 5.37 20.32
C SER A 432 22.60 5.75 20.09
N LYS A 433 22.06 6.62 20.95
CA LYS A 433 20.72 7.21 20.81
C LYS A 433 20.63 8.11 19.59
N LEU A 434 21.63 8.96 19.33
CA LEU A 434 21.65 9.78 18.12
C LEU A 434 21.72 8.91 16.87
N ASN A 435 22.55 7.86 16.86
CA ASN A 435 22.62 6.92 15.75
C ASN A 435 21.28 6.22 15.51
N GLN A 436 20.54 5.84 16.56
CA GLN A 436 19.20 5.27 16.41
C GLN A 436 18.20 6.25 15.81
N PHE A 437 18.14 7.49 16.29
CA PHE A 437 17.26 8.51 15.70
C PHE A 437 17.62 8.79 14.24
N TYR A 438 18.92 8.81 13.93
CA TYR A 438 19.39 8.96 12.56
C TYR A 438 18.92 7.78 11.68
N GLN A 439 19.08 6.54 12.13
CA GLN A 439 18.58 5.36 11.41
C GLN A 439 17.06 5.39 11.20
N SER A 440 16.29 5.76 12.23
CA SER A 440 14.83 5.95 12.08
C SER A 440 14.51 7.05 11.07
N GLY A 441 15.28 8.14 11.04
CA GLY A 441 15.17 9.18 10.02
C GLY A 441 15.41 8.66 8.60
N LEU A 442 16.46 7.84 8.42
CA LEU A 442 16.78 7.20 7.14
C LEU A 442 15.74 6.18 6.65
N SER A 443 14.85 5.70 7.52
CA SER A 443 13.78 4.78 7.12
C SER A 443 12.42 5.48 7.01
N LYS A 444 11.99 6.18 8.07
CA LYS A 444 10.64 6.71 8.20
C LYS A 444 10.48 8.12 7.66
N LEU A 445 11.47 8.98 7.88
CA LEU A 445 11.36 10.40 7.51
C LEU A 445 11.64 10.63 6.02
N VAL A 446 12.66 9.97 5.47
CA VAL A 446 13.01 10.10 4.05
C VAL A 446 12.00 9.43 3.11
N PHE A 447 11.18 8.53 3.63
CA PHE A 447 10.10 7.88 2.90
C PHE A 447 8.97 8.86 2.55
N LEU A 448 8.69 9.85 3.41
CA LEU A 448 7.52 10.72 3.25
C LEU A 448 7.55 11.53 1.94
N PRO A 449 8.66 12.21 1.55
CA PRO A 449 8.71 12.91 0.26
C PRO A 449 8.68 11.97 -0.94
N PHE A 450 9.15 10.72 -0.79
CA PHE A 450 9.05 9.69 -1.82
C PHE A 450 7.59 9.29 -2.06
N ALA A 451 6.89 8.88 -0.99
CA ALA A 451 5.49 8.45 -1.06
C ALA A 451 4.59 9.57 -1.60
N TYR A 452 4.77 10.78 -1.07
CA TYR A 452 4.07 11.98 -1.53
C TYR A 452 4.27 12.26 -3.03
N THR A 453 5.51 12.13 -3.52
CA THR A 453 5.80 12.35 -4.94
C THR A 453 5.07 11.34 -5.83
N LEU A 454 5.01 10.07 -5.44
CA LEU A 454 4.32 9.05 -6.22
C LEU A 454 2.83 9.34 -6.36
N ASP A 455 2.15 9.66 -5.26
CA ASP A 455 0.71 9.93 -5.29
C ASP A 455 0.39 11.24 -6.00
N LYS A 456 1.13 12.32 -5.71
CA LYS A 456 0.93 13.59 -6.40
C LYS A 456 1.13 13.47 -7.90
N TYR A 457 2.15 12.72 -8.33
CA TYR A 457 2.39 12.40 -9.73
C TYR A 457 1.22 11.64 -10.37
N ARG A 458 0.71 10.60 -9.70
CA ARG A 458 -0.44 9.81 -10.20
C ARG A 458 -1.73 10.64 -10.26
N TRP A 459 -1.98 11.50 -9.27
CA TRP A 459 -3.14 12.39 -9.27
C TRP A 459 -3.11 13.34 -10.47
N GLU A 460 -1.98 13.98 -10.76
CA GLU A 460 -1.84 14.85 -11.92
C GLU A 460 -2.01 14.09 -13.25
N ILE A 461 -1.55 12.82 -13.36
CA ILE A 461 -1.83 11.97 -14.54
C ILE A 461 -3.32 11.67 -14.68
N PHE A 462 -4.00 11.27 -13.61
CA PHE A 462 -5.40 10.89 -13.67
C PHE A 462 -6.30 12.07 -14.04
N ARG A 463 -6.00 13.26 -13.49
CA ARG A 463 -6.62 14.54 -13.90
C ARG A 463 -6.29 14.92 -15.34
N GLY A 464 -5.19 14.40 -15.88
CA GLY A 464 -4.74 14.65 -17.24
C GLY A 464 -3.87 15.90 -17.38
N ASP A 465 -3.36 16.42 -16.26
CA ASP A 465 -2.42 17.54 -16.19
C ASP A 465 -1.03 17.13 -16.72
N VAL A 466 -0.68 15.84 -16.56
CA VAL A 466 0.52 15.23 -17.17
C VAL A 466 0.10 14.39 -18.36
N LYS A 467 0.67 14.68 -19.53
CA LYS A 467 0.44 13.91 -20.75
C LYS A 467 1.46 12.77 -20.89
N PRO A 468 1.14 11.68 -21.64
CA PRO A 468 2.04 10.56 -21.84
C PRO A 468 3.45 10.95 -22.28
N GLU A 469 3.59 11.96 -23.14
CA GLU A 469 4.88 12.50 -23.60
C GLU A 469 5.72 13.21 -22.52
N HIS A 470 5.20 13.34 -21.30
CA HIS A 470 5.85 14.05 -20.18
C HIS A 470 5.89 13.24 -18.88
N TYR A 471 5.47 11.98 -18.91
CA TYR A 471 5.45 11.11 -17.73
C TYR A 471 6.81 11.08 -17.03
N ASN A 472 7.88 10.79 -17.76
CA ASN A 472 9.17 10.56 -17.11
C ASN A 472 9.82 11.86 -16.64
N CYS A 473 9.75 12.92 -17.45
CA CYS A 473 10.21 14.26 -17.08
C CYS A 473 9.48 14.77 -15.83
N LYS A 474 8.16 14.65 -15.78
CA LYS A 474 7.38 15.13 -14.63
C LYS A 474 7.69 14.34 -13.36
N PHE A 475 7.85 13.02 -13.48
CA PHE A 475 8.29 12.19 -12.35
C PHE A 475 9.63 12.68 -11.78
N TRP A 476 10.63 12.92 -12.62
CA TRP A 476 11.94 13.41 -12.17
C TRP A 476 11.93 14.87 -11.69
N GLU A 477 11.08 15.73 -12.26
CA GLU A 477 10.84 17.08 -11.74
C GLU A 477 10.37 17.02 -10.28
N MET A 478 9.34 16.20 -9.99
CA MET A 478 8.81 16.05 -8.64
C MET A 478 9.82 15.38 -7.70
N ARG A 479 10.50 14.31 -8.14
CA ARG A 479 11.54 13.63 -7.33
C ARG A 479 12.70 14.57 -7.01
N SER A 480 13.08 15.44 -7.93
CA SER A 480 14.09 16.47 -7.67
C SER A 480 13.58 17.53 -6.68
N LYS A 481 12.34 17.99 -6.83
CA LYS A 481 11.75 19.05 -6.00
C LYS A 481 11.48 18.63 -4.55
N TYR A 482 10.92 17.44 -4.35
CA TYR A 482 10.47 16.99 -3.03
C TYR A 482 11.47 16.04 -2.37
N SER A 483 12.11 15.14 -3.13
CA SER A 483 13.10 14.20 -2.59
C SER A 483 14.55 14.67 -2.76
N GLY A 484 14.83 15.70 -3.57
CA GLY A 484 16.21 16.14 -3.82
C GLY A 484 17.10 15.04 -4.39
N VAL A 485 16.56 14.14 -5.21
CA VAL A 485 17.33 13.05 -5.86
C VAL A 485 17.33 13.20 -7.38
N GLU A 486 18.34 12.63 -8.02
CA GLU A 486 18.50 12.62 -9.49
C GLU A 486 18.77 11.20 -10.02
N PRO A 487 18.42 10.91 -11.28
CA PRO A 487 18.78 9.65 -11.90
C PRO A 487 20.30 9.59 -12.15
N PRO A 488 20.95 8.41 -12.08
CA PRO A 488 22.38 8.26 -12.33
C PRO A 488 22.80 8.45 -13.80
N VAL A 489 21.83 8.54 -14.69
CA VAL A 489 22.00 8.74 -16.13
C VAL A 489 20.91 9.67 -16.64
N VAL A 490 21.19 10.40 -17.72
CA VAL A 490 20.17 11.18 -18.42
C VAL A 490 19.07 10.23 -18.90
N ARG A 491 17.82 10.57 -18.59
CA ARG A 491 16.63 9.81 -19.00
C ARG A 491 15.99 10.45 -20.21
N THR A 492 15.25 9.67 -20.97
CA THR A 492 14.41 10.15 -22.08
C THR A 492 12.95 9.84 -21.80
N GLU A 493 12.05 10.30 -22.66
CA GLU A 493 10.62 9.92 -22.58
C GLU A 493 10.34 8.53 -23.15
N ASP A 494 11.35 7.84 -23.69
CA ASP A 494 11.24 6.40 -23.95
C ASP A 494 11.33 5.59 -22.65
N ASP A 495 11.85 6.18 -21.57
CA ASP A 495 11.89 5.59 -20.23
C ASP A 495 10.56 5.83 -19.51
N PHE A 496 10.23 4.95 -18.56
CA PHE A 496 9.09 5.13 -17.68
C PHE A 496 9.42 4.69 -16.25
N ASP A 497 10.22 5.51 -15.56
CA ASP A 497 10.90 5.12 -14.33
C ASP A 497 9.93 4.94 -13.16
N ALA A 498 8.84 5.71 -13.12
CA ALA A 498 7.80 5.58 -12.10
C ALA A 498 7.19 4.16 -12.07
N ALA A 499 7.04 3.52 -13.24
CA ALA A 499 6.46 2.18 -13.35
C ALA A 499 7.46 1.04 -13.06
N ALA A 500 8.72 1.36 -12.76
CA ALA A 500 9.68 0.39 -12.23
C ALA A 500 9.49 0.17 -10.71
N LYS A 501 8.43 0.74 -10.10
CA LYS A 501 7.96 0.48 -8.74
C LYS A 501 6.69 -0.38 -8.79
N TYR A 502 6.54 -1.28 -7.81
CA TYR A 502 5.44 -2.24 -7.75
C TYR A 502 4.02 -1.62 -7.71
N HIS A 503 3.86 -0.49 -7.02
CA HIS A 503 2.58 0.22 -6.85
C HIS A 503 2.42 1.26 -7.96
#